data_AF-D2MPP2-F1
#
_entry.id   AF-D2MPP2-F1
#
_cell.length_a   1.000
_cell.length_b   1.000
_cell.length_c   1.000
_cell.angle_alpha   90.00
_cell.angle_beta   90.00
_cell.angle_gamma   90.00
#
_symmetry.space_group_name_H-M   'P 1'
#
loop_
_entity.id
_entity.type
_entity.pdbx_description
1 polymer ?
#
loop_
_entity_poly.entity_id
_entity_poly.type
_entity_poly.pdbx_seq_one_letter_code
_entity_poly.pdbx_strand_id
1 'polypeptide(L)' 'MDKIWYYLNHITKEKAGPYTDEELIKLLNQGVVDVDDYIWMKDFENWLKVEDSIYSIYIGE' A
#
# COMPACT_ATOMS: atom_id res chain seq x y z
N MET A 1 -10.07 -15.80 -3.01
CA MET A 1 -9.28 -15.42 -1.82
C MET A 1 -9.14 -13.92 -1.89
N ASP A 2 -9.76 -13.21 -0.96
CA ASP A 2 -9.65 -11.76 -0.85
C ASP A 2 -8.18 -11.41 -0.59
N LYS A 3 -7.57 -10.58 -1.44
CA LYS A 3 -6.21 -10.10 -1.20
C LYS A 3 -6.27 -9.12 -0.04
N ILE A 4 -5.46 -9.40 0.97
CA ILE A 4 -5.37 -8.59 2.18
C ILE A 4 -4.02 -7.89 2.19
N TRP A 5 -4.06 -6.56 2.18
CA TRP A 5 -2.93 -5.67 2.16
C TRP A 5 -2.70 -5.01 3.51
N TYR A 6 -1.44 -4.72 3.77
CA TYR A 6 -0.96 -3.86 4.83
C TYR A 6 -0.08 -2.79 4.20
N TYR A 7 -0.05 -1.60 4.79
CA TYR A 7 0.94 -0.59 4.42
C TYR A 7 1.79 -0.19 5.63
N LEU A 8 3.00 0.29 5.34
CA LEU A 8 3.97 0.82 6.29
C LEU A 8 4.30 2.25 5.85
N ASN A 9 3.97 3.22 6.69
CA ASN A 9 4.28 4.62 6.41
C ASN A 9 5.80 4.83 6.49
N HIS A 10 6.39 5.41 5.45
CA HIS A 10 7.83 5.58 5.35
C HIS A 10 8.36 6.64 6.33
N ILE A 11 7.53 7.59 6.76
CA ILE A 11 7.89 8.67 7.71
C ILE A 11 7.71 8.18 9.15
N THR A 12 6.48 7.80 9.53
CA THR A 12 6.15 7.46 10.92
C THR A 12 6.58 6.04 11.30
N LYS A 13 6.87 5.19 10.32
CA LYS A 13 7.15 3.75 10.48
C LYS A 13 6.00 2.97 11.09
N GLU A 14 4.79 3.53 11.06
CA GLU A 14 3.58 2.86 11.52
C GLU A 14 3.03 1.91 10.46
N LYS A 15 2.51 0.77 10.93
CA LYS A 15 1.86 -0.23 10.08
C LYS A 15 0.36 -0.15 10.24
N ALA A 16 -0.35 -0.24 9.13
CA ALA A 16 -1.80 -0.21 9.10
C ALA A 16 -2.37 -1.26 8.13
N GLY A 17 -3.61 -1.66 8.37
CA GLY A 17 -4.30 -2.78 7.72
C GLY A 17 -4.88 -3.75 8.76
N PRO A 18 -5.52 -4.85 8.32
CA PRO A 18 -5.67 -5.30 6.94
C PRO A 18 -6.64 -4.45 6.10
N TYR A 19 -6.35 -4.31 4.81
CA TYR A 19 -7.18 -3.66 3.79
C TYR A 19 -7.43 -4.59 2.61
N THR A 20 -8.61 -4.48 2.01
CA THR A 20 -8.90 -5.04 0.69
C THR A 20 -8.16 -4.26 -0.41
N ASP A 21 -8.09 -4.82 -1.64
CA ASP A 21 -7.59 -4.10 -2.82
C ASP A 21 -8.31 -2.75 -3.00
N GLU A 22 -9.64 -2.73 -2.88
CA GLU A 22 -10.44 -1.51 -3.06
C GLU A 22 -10.16 -0.46 -1.99
N GLU A 23 -9.93 -0.88 -0.75
CA GLU A 23 -9.54 0.03 0.34
C GLU A 23 -8.13 0.58 0.14
N LEU A 24 -7.16 -0.26 -0.25
CA LEU A 24 -5.81 0.20 -0.56
C LEU A 24 -5.83 1.24 -1.69
N ILE A 25 -6.58 0.98 -2.76
CA ILE A 25 -6.75 1.93 -3.88
C ILE A 25 -7.37 3.25 -3.38
N LYS A 26 -8.37 3.21 -2.50
CA LYS A 26 -8.94 4.44 -1.92
C LYS A 26 -7.90 5.22 -1.11
N LEU A 27 -7.06 4.55 -0.32
CA LEU A 27 -6.02 5.21 0.46
C LEU A 27 -4.96 5.88 -0.43
N LEU A 28 -4.57 5.22 -1.53
CA LEU A 28 -3.67 5.77 -2.54
C LEU A 28 -4.26 7.01 -3.22
N ASN A 29 -5.52 6.94 -3.66
CA ASN A 29 -6.21 8.06 -4.27
C ASN A 29 -6.43 9.24 -3.30
N GLN A 30 -6.53 8.96 -2.00
CA GLN A 30 -6.67 9.98 -0.96
C GLN A 30 -5.32 10.58 -0.54
N GLY A 31 -4.19 10.05 -1.01
CA GLY A 31 -2.85 10.45 -0.59
C GLY A 31 -2.52 10.06 0.87
N VAL A 32 -3.25 9.10 1.44
CA VAL A 32 -2.95 8.55 2.77
C VAL A 32 -1.77 7.58 2.70
N VAL A 33 -1.68 6.84 1.59
CA VAL A 33 -0.53 6.02 1.22
C VAL A 33 0.12 6.70 0.03
N ASP A 34 1.40 7.03 0.13
CA ASP A 34 2.16 7.68 -0.94
C ASP A 34 3.08 6.70 -1.70
N VAL A 35 3.82 7.23 -2.69
CA VAL A 35 4.75 6.44 -3.51
C VAL A 35 5.94 5.90 -2.71
N ASP A 36 6.29 6.56 -1.61
CA ASP A 36 7.44 6.26 -0.78
C ASP A 36 7.14 5.24 0.32
N ASP A 37 5.86 5.06 0.63
CA ASP A 37 5.34 4.03 1.51
C ASP A 37 5.53 2.62 0.94
N TYR A 38 5.35 1.64 1.82
CA TYR A 38 5.51 0.24 1.47
C TYR A 38 4.20 -0.52 1.67
N ILE A 39 3.88 -1.41 0.74
CA ILE A 39 2.74 -2.33 0.81
C ILE A 39 3.22 -3.77 0.95
N TRP A 40 2.43 -4.59 1.64
CA TRP A 40 2.72 -6.00 1.84
C TRP A 40 1.44 -6.82 1.92
N MET A 41 1.49 -8.04 1.41
CA MET A 41 0.44 -9.05 1.57
C MET A 41 1.07 -10.38 1.99
N LYS A 42 0.26 -11.27 2.57
CA LYS A 42 0.73 -12.54 3.16
C LYS A 42 1.59 -13.41 2.23
N ASP A 43 1.36 -13.32 0.92
CA ASP A 43 2.08 -14.11 -0.08
C ASP A 43 3.43 -13.49 -0.47
N PHE A 44 3.79 -12.33 0.06
CA PHE A 44 5.07 -11.65 -0.22
C PHE A 44 6.10 -11.93 0.87
N GLU A 45 7.35 -12.19 0.46
CA GLU A 45 8.46 -12.38 1.40
C GLU A 45 8.87 -11.07 2.09
N ASN A 46 8.81 -9.95 1.38
CA ASN A 46 9.24 -8.64 1.85
C ASN A 46 8.24 -7.55 1.49
N TRP A 47 8.30 -6.43 2.23
CA TRP A 47 7.57 -5.21 1.91
C TRP A 47 8.00 -4.67 0.54
N LEU A 48 7.04 -4.31 -0.28
CA LEU A 48 7.24 -3.74 -1.61
C LEU A 48 6.98 -2.24 -1.55
N LYS A 49 7.89 -1.41 -2.05
CA LYS A 49 7.66 0.04 -2.12
C LYS A 49 6.53 0.32 -3.12
N VAL A 50 5.65 1.27 -2.84
CA VAL A 50 4.48 1.54 -3.69
C VAL A 50 4.91 1.91 -5.11
N GLU A 51 5.97 2.70 -5.26
CA GLU A 51 6.57 3.06 -6.56
C GLU A 51 6.97 1.84 -7.40
N ASP A 52 7.43 0.76 -6.76
CA ASP A 52 7.88 -0.47 -7.43
C ASP A 52 6.73 -1.45 -7.74
N SER A 53 5.50 -1.06 -7.41
CA SER A 53 4.31 -1.90 -7.55
C SER A 53 3.39 -1.40 -8.66
N ILE A 54 2.48 -2.28 -9.10
CA ILE A 54 1.40 -1.90 -10.02
C ILE A 54 0.42 -0.89 -9.42
N TYR A 55 0.47 -0.63 -8.10
CA TYR A 55 -0.44 0.29 -7.44
C TYR A 55 0.00 1.75 -7.56
N SER A 56 1.24 2.01 -8.00
CA SER A 56 1.74 3.36 -8.31
C SER A 56 0.84 4.11 -9.30
N ILE A 57 0.13 3.40 -10.18
CA ILE A 57 -0.80 3.99 -11.16
C ILE A 57 -2.03 4.68 -10.51
N TYR A 58 -2.32 4.40 -9.24
CA TYR A 58 -3.46 4.96 -8.52
C TYR A 58 -3.11 6.20 -7.71
N ILE A 59 -1.84 6.61 -7.71
CA ILE A 59 -1.41 7.88 -7.14
C ILE A 59 -1.55 8.94 -8.23
N GLY A 60 -2.44 9.92 -7.99
CA GLY A 60 -2.66 11.03 -8.92
C GLY A 60 -1.42 11.92 -9.04
N GLU A 61 -1.24 12.55 -10.21
CA GLU A 61 -0.20 13.57 -10.48
C GLU A 61 -0.25 14.75 -9.49
#